data_AF-A0A3D9DQV5-F1
#
_entry.id   AF-A0A3D9DQV5-F1
#
_cell.length_a   1.000
_cell.length_b   1.000
_cell.length_c   1.000
_cell.angle_alpha   90.00
_cell.angle_beta   90.00
_cell.angle_gamma   90.00
#
_symmetry.space_group_name_H-M   'P 1'
#
loop_
_entity.id
_entity.type
_entity.pdbx_description
1 polymer ?
#
loop_
_entity_poly.entity_id
_entity_poly.type
_entity_poly.pdbx_seq_one_letter_code
_entity_poly.pdbx_strand_id
1 'polypeptide(L)'
;MTNSRARETTEAIERLYISMRHLFYRGFFKPAGVSGESIRSLLKTINPEIYGTMNIPNKMELDGLMYVLDRLPEGIEECAFIHLTSDEGFDKGSFEPIVPKKRRRNCYRIDEHQMNIEVLLGRSEIYDILTHLTFLFIEADKVRNLAFIQDENWKPTRAFKIIEEVVKGEKKFSRKEKEVALIHLSSLIGRTFEETLNAYNSFGDDENPDRLFKIIYNLGKVSLEDAKQTREREIHFSAILKERVGHHYFGEKWANKVKEVLFENDLHMRPLHIISANMHSVKNMLYGNDALKKKDNKEVDYKLYGDISDKKELRDKVSKYALEEGLIYINDKSGSNIDVQIIDLSRTDLKNTPFSGIKYGGDDVIMVFDYAFGEQAFEVMDELLRPFEHKGEVYMMKVKSVSIMGKAGILAGGKGDIMIPTAHIFEGTADNYPFENALKLDDFKDDELKAFEGPMITVLGTSLQNRDILSYFMNTSWKAIGLEMEGAHYQKAIQVASKIRHHIAPDLFVCYAYYASDNPLETGSTLSSGGLGLTGVKPTYLITLRILEKILHSGKKEIPAKK
;
A
#
# COMPACT_ATOMS: atom_id res chain seq x y z
N MET A 1 -26.75 3.71 -18.52
CA MET A 1 -25.68 4.73 -18.51
C MET A 1 -24.50 4.32 -17.63
N THR A 2 -24.72 3.87 -16.39
CA THR A 2 -23.67 3.40 -15.46
C THR A 2 -22.72 2.36 -16.06
N ASN A 3 -23.24 1.34 -16.77
CA ASN A 3 -22.40 0.33 -17.45
C ASN A 3 -21.49 0.91 -18.54
N SER A 4 -21.86 2.03 -19.17
CA SER A 4 -21.04 2.68 -20.19
C SER A 4 -19.87 3.41 -19.55
N ARG A 5 -20.12 4.11 -18.43
CA ARG A 5 -19.10 4.87 -17.70
C ARG A 5 -18.09 3.95 -17.01
N ALA A 6 -18.55 2.88 -16.37
CA ALA A 6 -17.67 1.89 -15.75
C ALA A 6 -16.73 1.24 -16.79
N ARG A 7 -17.23 0.89 -17.98
CA ARG A 7 -16.40 0.36 -19.07
C ARG A 7 -15.34 1.36 -19.54
N GLU A 8 -15.74 2.61 -19.74
CA GLU A 8 -14.82 3.70 -20.09
C GLU A 8 -13.72 3.87 -19.02
N THR A 9 -14.09 3.80 -17.73
CA THR A 9 -13.13 3.83 -16.62
C THR A 9 -12.19 2.64 -16.65
N THR A 10 -12.69 1.41 -16.83
CA THR A 10 -11.84 0.21 -16.91
C THR A 10 -10.84 0.30 -18.06
N GLU A 11 -11.30 0.70 -19.26
CA GLU A 11 -10.42 0.90 -20.42
C GLU A 11 -9.39 2.01 -20.16
N ALA A 12 -9.79 3.09 -19.48
CA ALA A 12 -8.88 4.18 -19.15
C ALA A 12 -7.81 3.76 -18.14
N ILE A 13 -8.15 2.95 -17.13
CA ILE A 13 -7.21 2.38 -16.16
C ILE A 13 -6.20 1.46 -16.87
N GLU A 14 -6.67 0.57 -17.74
CA GLU A 14 -5.80 -0.31 -18.53
C GLU A 14 -4.82 0.51 -19.39
N ARG A 15 -5.33 1.48 -20.17
CA ARG A 15 -4.50 2.36 -21.01
C ARG A 15 -3.53 3.19 -20.19
N LEU A 16 -3.93 3.65 -19.01
CA LEU A 16 -3.07 4.43 -18.12
C LEU A 16 -1.86 3.60 -17.69
N TYR A 17 -2.10 2.37 -17.23
CA TYR A 17 -1.05 1.44 -16.82
C TYR A 17 -0.11 1.09 -17.98
N ILE A 18 -0.64 0.73 -19.15
CA ILE A 18 0.16 0.44 -20.35
C ILE A 18 1.03 1.66 -20.72
N SER A 19 0.44 2.86 -20.68
CA SER A 19 1.15 4.11 -20.97
C SER A 19 2.29 4.34 -19.98
N MET A 20 2.01 4.25 -18.67
CA MET A 20 3.03 4.43 -17.64
C MET A 20 4.16 3.40 -17.75
N ARG A 21 3.83 2.14 -18.05
CA ARG A 21 4.81 1.09 -18.29
C ARG A 21 5.70 1.41 -19.50
N HIS A 22 5.12 1.91 -20.58
CA HIS A 22 5.89 2.36 -21.74
C HIS A 22 6.81 3.54 -21.39
N LEU A 23 6.32 4.53 -20.64
CA LEU A 23 7.13 5.68 -20.21
C LEU A 23 8.29 5.28 -19.30
N PHE A 24 8.05 4.32 -18.40
CA PHE A 24 9.10 3.73 -17.57
C PHE A 24 10.23 3.15 -18.43
N TYR A 25 9.91 2.29 -19.41
CA TYR A 25 10.94 1.70 -20.28
C TYR A 25 11.64 2.74 -21.16
N ARG A 26 10.90 3.76 -21.64
CA ARG A 26 11.49 4.89 -22.38
C ARG A 26 12.56 5.63 -21.56
N GLY A 27 12.42 5.68 -20.24
CA GLY A 27 13.40 6.25 -19.33
C GLY A 27 13.22 7.72 -19.01
N PHE A 28 12.36 8.44 -19.73
CA PHE A 28 11.95 9.79 -19.35
C PHE A 28 10.68 10.22 -20.09
N PHE A 29 10.01 11.25 -19.57
CA PHE A 29 8.98 11.99 -20.30
C PHE A 29 8.76 13.39 -19.73
N LYS A 30 8.23 14.29 -20.57
CA LYS A 30 7.80 15.62 -20.17
C LYS A 30 6.32 15.61 -19.78
N PRO A 31 5.91 16.05 -18.58
CA PRO A 31 4.51 16.09 -18.16
C PRO A 31 3.60 16.99 -19.01
N ALA A 32 4.15 18.03 -19.64
CA ALA A 32 3.43 18.89 -20.58
C ALA A 32 3.56 18.45 -22.05
N GLY A 33 4.34 17.40 -22.34
CA GLY A 33 4.47 16.82 -23.68
C GLY A 33 3.34 15.84 -24.01
N VAL A 34 3.36 15.31 -25.24
CA VAL A 34 2.34 14.37 -25.76
C VAL A 34 2.11 13.17 -24.82
N SER A 35 3.19 12.58 -24.30
CA SER A 35 3.13 11.47 -23.36
C SER A 35 2.47 11.84 -22.02
N GLY A 36 2.78 13.03 -21.50
CA GLY A 36 2.18 13.54 -20.27
C GLY A 36 0.71 13.87 -20.45
N GLU A 37 0.33 14.48 -21.57
CA GLU A 37 -1.07 14.79 -21.88
C GLU A 37 -1.94 13.53 -22.00
N SER A 38 -1.39 12.45 -22.57
CA SER A 38 -2.08 11.16 -22.64
C SER A 38 -2.47 10.63 -21.26
N ILE A 39 -1.53 10.58 -20.30
CA ILE A 39 -1.82 10.08 -18.94
C ILE A 39 -2.71 11.04 -18.15
N ARG A 40 -2.60 12.35 -18.36
CA ARG A 40 -3.50 13.36 -17.77
C ARG A 40 -4.93 13.17 -18.27
N SER A 41 -5.13 13.01 -19.57
CA SER A 41 -6.45 12.79 -20.18
C SER A 41 -7.09 11.51 -19.65
N LEU A 42 -6.31 10.43 -19.53
CA LEU A 42 -6.76 9.17 -18.96
C LEU A 42 -7.16 9.34 -17.48
N LEU A 43 -6.34 10.00 -16.66
CA LEU A 43 -6.67 10.25 -15.26
C LEU A 43 -7.95 11.10 -15.10
N LYS A 44 -8.13 12.13 -15.93
CA LYS A 44 -9.36 12.93 -15.98
C LYS A 44 -10.57 12.10 -16.43
N THR A 45 -10.38 11.16 -17.35
CA THR A 45 -11.43 10.24 -17.81
C THR A 45 -11.85 9.30 -16.68
N ILE A 46 -10.88 8.74 -15.95
CA ILE A 46 -11.13 7.90 -14.76
C ILE A 46 -11.88 8.72 -13.71
N ASN A 47 -11.52 9.99 -13.50
CA ASN A 47 -12.09 10.85 -12.47
C ASN A 47 -12.18 10.15 -11.09
N PRO A 48 -11.03 9.75 -10.50
CA PRO A 48 -11.04 9.03 -9.23
C PRO A 48 -11.71 9.83 -8.12
N GLU A 49 -12.40 9.13 -7.22
CA GLU A 49 -13.14 9.77 -6.11
C GLU A 49 -12.20 10.62 -5.23
N ILE A 50 -10.98 10.12 -5.00
CA ILE A 50 -9.99 10.77 -4.17
C ILE A 50 -9.42 12.07 -4.76
N TYR A 51 -9.59 12.28 -6.07
CA TYR A 51 -9.18 13.49 -6.77
C TYR A 51 -10.36 14.42 -7.04
N GLY A 52 -11.54 14.16 -6.47
CA GLY A 52 -12.67 15.08 -6.32
C GLY A 52 -12.86 16.06 -7.50
N THR A 53 -12.53 17.33 -7.25
CA THR A 53 -12.72 18.45 -8.19
C THR A 53 -11.60 18.63 -9.21
N MET A 54 -10.71 17.64 -9.41
CA MET A 54 -9.62 17.68 -10.39
C MET A 54 -10.10 18.07 -11.80
N ASN A 55 -11.30 17.64 -12.19
CA ASN A 55 -11.88 17.97 -13.50
C ASN A 55 -12.52 19.35 -13.60
N ILE A 56 -12.63 20.11 -12.51
CA ILE A 56 -13.18 21.48 -12.49
C ILE A 56 -12.03 22.48 -12.67
N PRO A 57 -11.91 23.18 -13.81
CA PRO A 57 -10.71 23.99 -14.11
C PRO A 57 -10.47 25.14 -13.12
N ASN A 58 -11.54 25.77 -12.66
CA ASN A 58 -11.49 26.96 -11.80
C ASN A 58 -11.64 26.64 -10.31
N LYS A 59 -11.46 25.38 -9.91
CA LYS A 59 -11.58 24.95 -8.51
C LYS A 59 -10.47 23.94 -8.21
N MET A 60 -9.62 24.28 -7.25
CA MET A 60 -8.51 23.42 -6.85
C MET A 60 -8.99 22.29 -5.95
N GLU A 61 -8.43 21.09 -6.08
CA GLU A 61 -8.75 19.95 -5.21
C GLU A 61 -7.82 19.90 -3.98
N LEU A 62 -8.30 20.36 -2.83
CA LEU A 62 -7.48 20.53 -1.61
C LEU A 62 -7.27 19.22 -0.85
N ASP A 63 -8.28 18.36 -0.76
CA ASP A 63 -8.18 17.10 -0.01
C ASP A 63 -7.32 16.09 -0.78
N GLY A 64 -7.51 16.03 -2.10
CA GLY A 64 -6.65 15.26 -3.00
C GLY A 64 -5.20 15.76 -2.97
N LEU A 65 -4.98 17.07 -2.92
CA LEU A 65 -3.64 17.66 -2.79
C LEU A 65 -2.96 17.26 -1.47
N MET A 66 -3.70 17.28 -0.35
CA MET A 66 -3.17 16.82 0.92
C MET A 66 -2.78 15.35 0.85
N TYR A 67 -3.67 14.51 0.32
CA TYR A 67 -3.44 13.07 0.17
C TYR A 67 -2.17 12.75 -0.63
N VAL A 68 -1.96 13.49 -1.73
CA VAL A 68 -0.79 13.38 -2.62
C VAL A 68 0.48 13.84 -1.93
N LEU A 69 0.48 15.03 -1.31
CA LEU A 69 1.66 15.60 -0.67
C LEU A 69 2.09 14.85 0.60
N ASP A 70 1.18 14.12 1.25
CA ASP A 70 1.53 13.19 2.33
C ASP A 70 2.30 11.95 1.84
N ARG A 71 2.25 11.65 0.53
CA ARG A 71 2.87 10.48 -0.11
C ARG A 71 4.06 10.81 -1.00
N LEU A 72 4.21 12.06 -1.40
CA LEU A 72 5.39 12.59 -2.09
C LEU A 72 6.35 13.25 -1.09
N PRO A 73 7.64 13.40 -1.42
CA PRO A 73 8.56 14.09 -0.53
C PRO A 73 8.20 15.58 -0.38
N GLU A 74 8.48 16.14 0.79
CA GLU A 74 8.31 17.56 1.03
C GLU A 74 9.16 18.39 0.06
N GLY A 75 8.60 19.49 -0.46
CA GLY A 75 9.24 20.36 -1.44
C GLY A 75 9.13 19.86 -2.89
N ILE A 76 8.43 18.74 -3.16
CA ILE A 76 8.24 18.23 -4.53
C ILE A 76 7.62 19.26 -5.48
N GLU A 77 6.76 20.14 -4.97
CA GLU A 77 6.08 21.21 -5.70
C GLU A 77 7.03 22.30 -6.20
N GLU A 78 8.28 22.33 -5.71
CA GLU A 78 9.32 23.27 -6.09
C GLU A 78 10.21 22.74 -7.22
N CYS A 79 10.10 21.45 -7.53
CA CYS A 79 10.98 20.76 -8.48
C CYS A 79 10.38 20.68 -9.88
N ALA A 80 11.20 21.02 -10.88
CA ALA A 80 10.91 20.75 -12.27
C ALA A 80 11.39 19.35 -12.70
N PHE A 81 12.47 18.87 -12.10
CA PHE A 81 13.08 17.58 -12.42
C PHE A 81 12.78 16.56 -11.32
N ILE A 82 12.12 15.48 -11.69
CA ILE A 82 11.78 14.41 -10.75
C ILE A 82 12.40 13.12 -11.25
N HIS A 83 13.37 12.60 -10.51
CA HIS A 83 14.09 11.39 -10.89
C HIS A 83 13.64 10.23 -10.01
N LEU A 84 13.13 9.18 -10.64
CA LEU A 84 12.87 7.91 -9.97
C LEU A 84 14.13 7.06 -10.13
N THR A 85 14.72 6.70 -8.99
CA THR A 85 15.98 5.97 -8.90
C THR A 85 15.80 4.68 -8.11
N SER A 86 16.77 3.76 -8.20
CA SER A 86 16.89 2.72 -7.18
C SER A 86 17.73 3.24 -6.01
N ASP A 87 18.03 2.40 -5.02
CA ASP A 87 19.13 2.67 -4.08
C ASP A 87 20.45 2.71 -4.85
N GLU A 88 20.93 3.94 -5.08
CA GLU A 88 22.14 4.26 -5.85
C GLU A 88 23.23 4.88 -4.96
N GLY A 89 23.09 4.79 -3.63
CA GLY A 89 24.10 5.22 -2.66
C GLY A 89 24.12 6.72 -2.36
N PHE A 90 22.98 7.42 -2.51
CA PHE A 90 22.87 8.84 -2.18
C PHE A 90 23.07 9.11 -0.67
N ASP A 91 22.78 8.11 0.17
CA ASP A 91 23.03 8.09 1.61
C ASP A 91 24.52 8.27 1.99
N LYS A 92 25.44 7.96 1.08
CA LYS A 92 26.89 8.15 1.28
C LYS A 92 27.35 9.58 0.98
N GLY A 93 26.48 10.40 0.39
CA GLY A 93 26.73 11.81 0.15
C GLY A 93 26.43 12.69 1.36
N SER A 94 26.37 14.00 1.14
CA SER A 94 25.93 14.98 2.15
C SER A 94 24.42 15.29 2.05
N PHE A 95 23.65 14.42 1.39
CA PHE A 95 22.23 14.64 1.17
C PHE A 95 21.43 14.11 2.36
N GLU A 96 20.58 14.95 2.92
CA GLU A 96 19.67 14.54 3.99
C GLU A 96 18.46 13.79 3.39
N PRO A 97 18.10 12.60 3.92
CA PRO A 97 16.95 11.85 3.42
C PRO A 97 15.63 12.51 3.82
N ILE A 98 14.74 12.68 2.84
CA ILE A 98 13.36 13.15 3.00
C ILE A 98 12.45 11.93 2.93
N VAL A 99 11.75 11.61 4.02
CA VAL A 99 10.80 10.48 4.06
C VAL A 99 9.36 11.01 4.04
N PRO A 100 8.53 10.64 3.04
CA PRO A 100 7.13 11.07 3.01
C PRO A 100 6.33 10.60 4.22
N LYS A 101 5.35 11.39 4.68
CA LYS A 101 4.57 11.11 5.91
C LYS A 101 3.83 9.77 5.87
N LYS A 102 3.40 9.31 4.69
CA LYS A 102 2.58 8.09 4.49
C LYS A 102 3.21 7.06 3.54
N ARG A 103 4.52 7.15 3.26
CA ARG A 103 5.28 6.18 2.46
C ARG A 103 6.67 5.95 3.07
N ARG A 104 7.14 4.71 3.07
CA ARG A 104 8.44 4.32 3.66
C ARG A 104 9.51 4.19 2.59
N ARG A 105 10.00 5.32 2.09
CA ARG A 105 11.10 5.39 1.11
C ARG A 105 11.91 6.66 1.32
N ASN A 106 13.18 6.60 0.97
CA ASN A 106 14.03 7.78 0.99
C ASN A 106 13.84 8.57 -0.30
N CYS A 107 13.85 9.89 -0.16
CA CYS A 107 13.91 10.83 -1.26
C CYS A 107 15.05 11.81 -0.96
N TYR A 108 15.66 12.35 -2.00
CA TYR A 108 16.80 13.25 -1.84
C TYR A 108 16.60 14.50 -2.69
N ARG A 109 16.68 15.65 -2.04
CA ARG A 109 16.77 16.94 -2.72
C ARG A 109 18.19 17.10 -3.24
N ILE A 110 18.36 17.09 -4.56
CA ILE A 110 19.70 17.18 -5.18
C ILE A 110 20.12 18.65 -5.33
N ASP A 111 19.20 19.49 -5.77
CA ASP A 111 19.37 20.94 -5.86
C ASP A 111 18.02 21.67 -5.70
N GLU A 112 17.94 22.95 -6.05
CA GLU A 112 16.72 23.76 -5.95
C GLU A 112 15.56 23.21 -6.81
N HIS A 113 15.85 22.50 -7.90
CA HIS A 113 14.89 22.12 -8.93
C HIS A 113 14.74 20.61 -9.13
N GLN A 114 15.61 19.80 -8.51
CA GLN A 114 15.63 18.35 -8.67
C GLN A 114 15.31 17.60 -7.37
N MET A 115 14.34 16.71 -7.47
CA MET A 115 14.01 15.71 -6.44
C MET A 115 14.25 14.30 -6.96
N ASN A 116 15.01 13.50 -6.20
CA ASN A 116 15.14 12.07 -6.44
C ASN A 116 14.21 11.31 -5.49
N ILE A 117 13.49 10.33 -6.00
CA ILE A 117 12.61 9.43 -5.24
C ILE A 117 13.15 8.01 -5.43
N GLU A 118 13.60 7.38 -4.35
CA GLU A 118 14.02 5.98 -4.40
C GLU A 118 12.81 5.06 -4.46
N VAL A 119 12.82 4.16 -5.44
CA VAL A 119 11.80 3.15 -5.66
C VAL A 119 12.36 1.79 -5.24
N LEU A 120 11.65 1.13 -4.34
CA LEU A 120 12.06 -0.14 -3.73
C LEU A 120 11.03 -1.25 -3.99
N LEU A 121 9.74 -0.90 -4.13
CA LEU A 121 8.62 -1.84 -4.10
C LEU A 121 8.07 -2.16 -5.50
N GLY A 122 8.96 -2.24 -6.49
CA GLY A 122 8.64 -2.65 -7.85
C GLY A 122 7.76 -1.66 -8.63
N ARG A 123 7.02 -2.16 -9.63
CA ARG A 123 6.30 -1.31 -10.60
C ARG A 123 5.08 -0.61 -10.01
N SER A 124 4.34 -1.26 -9.09
CA SER A 124 3.16 -0.66 -8.46
C SER A 124 3.50 0.65 -7.75
N GLU A 125 4.68 0.75 -7.13
CA GLU A 125 5.15 1.99 -6.53
C GLU A 125 5.40 3.09 -7.56
N ILE A 126 6.01 2.74 -8.70
CA ILE A 126 6.22 3.68 -9.82
C ILE A 126 4.86 4.22 -10.30
N TYR A 127 3.88 3.34 -10.51
CA TYR A 127 2.56 3.75 -10.99
C TYR A 127 1.82 4.61 -9.97
N ASP A 128 1.95 4.32 -8.67
CA ASP A 128 1.41 5.16 -7.58
C ASP A 128 2.05 6.57 -7.64
N ILE A 129 3.38 6.67 -7.75
CA ILE A 129 4.10 7.95 -7.85
C ILE A 129 3.67 8.72 -9.10
N LEU A 130 3.62 8.08 -10.26
CA LEU A 130 3.25 8.75 -11.51
C LEU A 130 1.80 9.23 -11.50
N THR A 131 0.89 8.49 -10.88
CA THR A 131 -0.51 8.92 -10.72
C THR A 131 -0.59 10.18 -9.85
N HIS A 132 0.10 10.19 -8.71
CA HIS A 132 0.18 11.35 -7.82
C HIS A 132 0.80 12.58 -8.49
N LEU A 133 1.90 12.42 -9.22
CA LEU A 133 2.54 13.49 -9.96
C LEU A 133 1.64 14.01 -11.09
N THR A 134 0.93 13.13 -11.79
CA THR A 134 -0.03 13.53 -12.82
C THR A 134 -1.13 14.40 -12.25
N PHE A 135 -1.71 14.02 -11.11
CA PHE A 135 -2.66 14.87 -10.37
C PHE A 135 -2.03 16.21 -9.97
N LEU A 136 -0.85 16.18 -9.35
CA LEU A 136 -0.16 17.39 -8.88
C LEU A 136 0.08 18.38 -10.03
N PHE A 137 0.47 17.89 -11.21
CA PHE A 137 0.70 18.74 -12.37
C PHE A 137 -0.59 19.27 -13.01
N ILE A 138 -1.70 18.53 -12.92
CA ILE A 138 -3.02 19.06 -13.30
C ILE A 138 -3.39 20.23 -12.39
N GLU A 139 -3.25 20.08 -11.08
CA GLU A 139 -3.54 21.16 -10.13
C GLU A 139 -2.57 22.34 -10.27
N ALA A 140 -1.27 22.09 -10.53
CA ALA A 140 -0.29 23.15 -10.80
C ALA A 140 -0.69 24.00 -12.02
N ASP A 141 -1.19 23.36 -13.07
CA ASP A 141 -1.62 24.06 -14.29
C ASP A 141 -2.92 24.85 -14.06
N LYS A 142 -3.83 24.39 -13.19
CA LYS A 142 -4.97 25.21 -12.75
C LYS A 142 -4.50 26.45 -12.02
N VAL A 143 -3.59 26.31 -11.06
CA VAL A 143 -3.04 27.44 -10.31
C VAL A 143 -2.39 28.44 -11.26
N ARG A 144 -1.57 27.98 -12.21
CA ARG A 144 -0.98 28.86 -13.23
C ARG A 144 -2.05 29.62 -14.02
N ASN A 145 -3.06 28.93 -14.54
CA ASN A 145 -4.11 29.53 -15.36
C ASN A 145 -4.95 30.57 -14.57
N LEU A 146 -5.09 30.41 -13.25
CA LEU A 146 -5.78 31.35 -12.37
C LEU A 146 -4.85 32.49 -11.89
N ALA A 147 -3.56 32.22 -11.75
CA ALA A 147 -2.57 33.15 -11.23
C ALA A 147 -2.02 34.11 -12.28
N PHE A 148 -2.01 33.74 -13.56
CA PHE A 148 -1.35 34.49 -14.63
C PHE A 148 -2.27 34.70 -15.84
N ILE A 149 -2.30 35.92 -16.35
CA ILE A 149 -3.07 36.29 -17.54
C ILE A 149 -2.20 36.03 -18.77
N GLN A 150 -2.45 34.92 -19.46
CA GLN A 150 -1.63 34.47 -20.60
C GLN A 150 -1.57 35.53 -21.72
N ASP A 151 -2.72 36.12 -22.09
CA ASP A 151 -2.82 37.14 -23.15
C ASP A 151 -2.12 38.46 -22.81
N GLU A 152 -1.86 38.73 -21.52
CA GLU A 152 -1.06 39.86 -21.05
C GLU A 152 0.39 39.45 -20.77
N ASN A 153 0.97 38.59 -21.62
CA ASN A 153 2.34 38.07 -21.48
C ASN A 153 2.58 37.44 -20.08
N TRP A 154 1.65 36.61 -19.63
CA TRP A 154 1.69 35.93 -18.34
C TRP A 154 1.82 36.88 -17.13
N LYS A 155 1.14 38.02 -17.16
CA LYS A 155 1.14 38.97 -16.05
C LYS A 155 0.47 38.35 -14.82
N PRO A 156 1.09 38.41 -13.63
CA PRO A 156 0.50 37.87 -12.40
C PRO A 156 -0.71 38.70 -11.96
N THR A 157 -1.75 38.01 -11.50
CA THR A 157 -2.93 38.63 -10.90
C THR A 157 -2.58 39.27 -9.56
N ARG A 158 -3.43 40.20 -9.10
CA ARG A 158 -3.27 40.82 -7.77
C ARG A 158 -3.26 39.78 -6.65
N ALA A 159 -4.11 38.75 -6.74
CA ALA A 159 -4.17 37.69 -5.74
C ALA A 159 -2.85 36.91 -5.65
N PHE A 160 -2.25 36.56 -6.79
CA PHE A 160 -0.97 35.86 -6.81
C PHE A 160 0.18 36.70 -6.23
N LYS A 161 0.22 38.01 -6.50
CA LYS A 161 1.23 38.91 -5.89
C LYS A 161 1.15 38.93 -4.37
N ILE A 162 -0.06 38.95 -3.81
CA ILE A 162 -0.25 38.94 -2.34
C ILE A 162 0.26 37.61 -1.75
N ILE A 163 0.03 36.49 -2.43
CA ILE A 163 0.55 35.19 -2.03
C ILE A 163 2.09 35.18 -2.09
N GLU A 164 2.67 35.74 -3.15
CA GLU A 164 4.12 35.87 -3.32
C GLU A 164 4.74 36.70 -2.18
N GLU A 165 4.13 37.81 -1.78
CA GLU A 165 4.59 38.65 -0.65
C GLU A 165 4.59 37.87 0.68
N VAL A 166 3.58 37.01 0.91
CA VAL A 166 3.52 36.14 2.10
C VAL A 166 4.67 35.14 2.09
N VAL A 167 4.90 34.48 0.95
CA VAL A 167 5.92 33.42 0.83
C VAL A 167 7.34 33.97 0.94
N LYS A 168 7.62 35.14 0.36
CA LYS A 168 8.93 35.79 0.46
C LYS A 168 9.25 36.31 1.86
N GLY A 169 8.25 36.39 2.74
CA GLY A 169 8.46 36.83 4.13
C GLY A 169 8.99 38.26 4.24
N GLU A 170 8.67 39.12 3.27
CA GLU A 170 9.18 40.51 3.19
C GLU A 170 8.78 41.35 4.41
N LYS A 171 7.78 40.90 5.19
CA LYS A 171 7.41 41.44 6.50
C LYS A 171 6.75 40.38 7.39
N LYS A 172 6.69 40.66 8.70
CA LYS A 172 5.89 39.86 9.64
C LYS A 172 4.41 40.24 9.50
N PHE A 173 3.59 39.31 9.01
CA PHE A 173 2.15 39.53 8.83
C PHE A 173 1.42 39.48 10.17
N SER A 174 0.58 40.49 10.44
CA SER A 174 -0.39 40.46 11.52
C SER A 174 -1.51 39.45 11.22
N ARG A 175 -2.26 39.04 12.26
CA ARG A 175 -3.41 38.13 12.11
C ARG A 175 -4.41 38.64 11.05
N LYS A 176 -4.71 39.93 11.08
CA LYS A 176 -5.65 40.56 10.13
C LYS A 176 -5.11 40.55 8.71
N GLU A 177 -3.81 40.78 8.52
CA GLU A 177 -3.19 40.71 7.19
C GLU A 177 -3.15 39.27 6.65
N LYS A 178 -2.95 38.27 7.52
CA LYS A 178 -3.07 36.85 7.14
C LYS A 178 -4.49 36.48 6.71
N GLU A 179 -5.51 36.95 7.44
CA GLU A 179 -6.92 36.74 7.05
C GLU A 179 -7.22 37.37 5.68
N VAL A 180 -6.70 38.57 5.40
CA VAL A 180 -6.82 39.20 4.08
C VAL A 180 -6.10 38.37 3.00
N ALA A 181 -4.90 37.88 3.27
CA ALA A 181 -4.17 37.01 2.34
C ALA A 181 -4.93 35.71 2.06
N LEU A 182 -5.58 35.12 3.08
CA LEU A 182 -6.41 33.92 2.93
C LEU A 182 -7.67 34.17 2.07
N ILE A 183 -8.27 35.36 2.14
CA ILE A 183 -9.37 35.75 1.23
C ILE A 183 -8.89 35.83 -0.22
N HIS A 184 -7.69 36.37 -0.44
CA HIS A 184 -7.09 36.40 -1.78
C HIS A 184 -6.72 35.00 -2.28
N LEU A 185 -6.20 34.15 -1.40
CA LEU A 185 -5.91 32.76 -1.70
C LEU A 185 -7.17 31.99 -2.07
N SER A 186 -8.25 32.11 -1.28
CA SER A 186 -9.51 31.41 -1.52
C SER A 186 -10.12 31.80 -2.88
N SER A 187 -10.07 33.10 -3.21
CA SER A 187 -10.47 33.61 -4.52
C SER A 187 -9.59 33.07 -5.66
N LEU A 188 -8.28 32.93 -5.46
CA LEU A 188 -7.37 32.41 -6.48
C LEU A 188 -7.64 30.93 -6.78
N ILE A 189 -7.81 30.11 -5.74
CA ILE A 189 -7.95 28.65 -5.87
C ILE A 189 -9.40 28.20 -6.10
N GLY A 190 -10.35 29.15 -6.16
CA GLY A 190 -11.77 28.88 -6.40
C GLY A 190 -12.46 28.12 -5.27
N ARG A 191 -12.06 28.39 -4.02
CA ARG A 191 -12.62 27.79 -2.81
C ARG A 191 -13.23 28.84 -1.90
N THR A 192 -14.13 28.42 -1.03
CA THR A 192 -14.66 29.31 0.02
C THR A 192 -13.57 29.68 1.03
N PHE A 193 -13.78 30.77 1.77
CA PHE A 193 -12.87 31.15 2.85
C PHE A 193 -12.76 30.04 3.92
N GLU A 194 -13.88 29.39 4.26
CA GLU A 194 -13.92 28.31 5.25
C GLU A 194 -13.11 27.09 4.80
N GLU A 195 -13.34 26.58 3.58
CA GLU A 195 -12.55 25.48 3.01
C GLU A 195 -11.04 25.82 3.00
N THR A 196 -10.71 27.06 2.61
CA THR A 196 -9.31 27.51 2.51
C THR A 196 -8.66 27.63 3.89
N LEU A 197 -9.38 28.12 4.90
CA LEU A 197 -8.90 28.22 6.27
C LEU A 197 -8.67 26.84 6.88
N ASN A 198 -9.59 25.90 6.67
CA ASN A 198 -9.46 24.52 7.12
C ASN A 198 -8.25 23.82 6.48
N ALA A 199 -8.05 24.02 5.18
CA ALA A 199 -6.86 23.56 4.49
C ALA A 199 -5.60 24.22 5.04
N TYR A 200 -5.55 25.54 5.17
CA TYR A 200 -4.40 26.27 5.73
C TYR A 200 -3.95 25.68 7.07
N ASN A 201 -4.90 25.43 7.99
CA ASN A 201 -4.62 24.84 9.29
C ASN A 201 -4.16 23.38 9.20
N SER A 202 -4.65 22.63 8.22
CA SER A 202 -4.33 21.20 8.05
C SER A 202 -3.01 20.98 7.32
N PHE A 203 -2.62 21.89 6.42
CA PHE A 203 -1.34 21.86 5.68
C PHE A 203 -0.17 22.37 6.50
N GLY A 204 -0.39 23.39 7.34
CA GLY A 204 0.62 23.98 8.20
C GLY A 204 0.90 23.15 9.45
N ASP A 205 2.08 23.39 10.03
CA ASP A 205 2.48 22.92 11.34
C ASP A 205 3.21 24.04 12.09
N ASP A 206 3.72 23.76 13.29
CA ASP A 206 4.36 24.77 14.14
C ASP A 206 5.66 25.34 13.51
N GLU A 207 6.35 24.55 12.67
CA GLU A 207 7.59 24.97 12.00
C GLU A 207 7.30 25.72 10.69
N ASN A 208 6.22 25.34 9.99
CA ASN A 208 5.83 25.88 8.70
C ASN A 208 4.32 26.22 8.67
N PRO A 209 3.86 27.22 9.44
CA PRO A 209 2.43 27.53 9.57
C PRO A 209 1.81 28.05 8.27
N ASP A 210 2.61 28.68 7.40
CA ASP A 210 2.18 29.25 6.11
C ASP A 210 2.38 28.27 4.92
N ARG A 211 2.52 26.96 5.19
CA ARG A 211 2.83 25.91 4.20
C ARG A 211 1.89 25.91 2.98
N LEU A 212 0.59 26.14 3.18
CA LEU A 212 -0.35 26.19 2.05
C LEU A 212 0.00 27.32 1.06
N PHE A 213 0.38 28.50 1.52
CA PHE A 213 0.78 29.60 0.63
C PHE A 213 2.01 29.23 -0.20
N LYS A 214 3.01 28.59 0.43
CA LYS A 214 4.22 28.11 -0.24
C LYS A 214 3.89 27.10 -1.33
N ILE A 215 3.04 26.13 -1.02
CA ILE A 215 2.62 25.10 -1.97
C ILE A 215 1.96 25.74 -3.19
N ILE A 216 0.95 26.59 -2.99
CA ILE A 216 0.22 27.22 -4.11
C ILE A 216 1.14 28.12 -4.93
N TYR A 217 2.01 28.89 -4.29
CA TYR A 217 2.99 29.73 -4.97
C TYR A 217 3.92 28.91 -5.88
N ASN A 218 4.54 27.85 -5.33
CA ASN A 218 5.51 27.04 -6.05
C ASN A 218 4.86 26.26 -7.20
N LEU A 219 3.67 25.68 -6.99
CA LEU A 219 2.89 25.03 -8.05
C LEU A 219 2.62 25.99 -9.23
N GLY A 220 2.18 27.22 -8.94
CA GLY A 220 1.94 28.23 -9.96
C GLY A 220 3.21 28.68 -10.67
N LYS A 221 4.28 28.94 -9.92
CA LYS A 221 5.57 29.41 -10.45
C LYS A 221 6.24 28.35 -11.35
N VAL A 222 6.38 27.12 -10.90
CA VAL A 222 7.03 26.05 -11.67
C VAL A 222 6.20 25.70 -12.92
N SER A 223 4.87 25.66 -12.81
CA SER A 223 4.00 25.46 -13.99
C SER A 223 4.11 26.61 -14.99
N LEU A 224 4.32 27.86 -14.53
CA LEU A 224 4.57 29.00 -15.42
C LEU A 224 5.92 28.87 -16.16
N GLU A 225 6.98 28.50 -15.46
CA GLU A 225 8.30 28.29 -16.07
C GLU A 225 8.28 27.20 -17.15
N ASP A 226 7.50 26.14 -16.91
CA ASP A 226 7.23 25.06 -17.87
C ASP A 226 6.47 25.59 -19.10
N ALA A 227 5.41 26.36 -18.90
CA ALA A 227 4.64 26.96 -20.00
C ALA A 227 5.44 27.96 -20.83
N LYS A 228 6.38 28.68 -20.21
CA LYS A 228 7.30 29.60 -20.87
C LYS A 228 8.52 28.91 -21.49
N GLN A 229 8.68 27.60 -21.29
CA GLN A 229 9.84 26.82 -21.72
C GLN A 229 11.17 27.36 -21.19
N THR A 230 11.14 28.10 -20.07
CA THR A 230 12.36 28.56 -19.39
C THR A 230 12.93 27.45 -18.51
N ARG A 231 12.06 26.58 -18.00
CA ARG A 231 12.42 25.36 -17.28
C ARG A 231 11.27 24.36 -17.43
N GLU A 232 11.42 23.44 -18.37
CA GLU A 232 10.41 22.42 -18.62
C GLU A 232 10.43 21.35 -17.53
N ARG A 233 9.25 20.90 -17.11
CA ARG A 233 9.13 19.78 -16.17
C ARG A 233 9.54 18.48 -16.86
N GLU A 234 10.26 17.62 -16.14
CA GLU A 234 10.69 16.32 -16.63
C GLU A 234 10.61 15.27 -15.52
N ILE A 235 10.13 14.07 -15.88
CA ILE A 235 10.27 12.87 -15.07
C ILE A 235 11.27 11.95 -15.75
N HIS A 236 12.29 11.53 -15.00
CA HIS A 236 13.34 10.63 -15.47
C HIS A 236 13.35 9.33 -14.63
N PHE A 237 13.69 8.22 -15.27
CA PHE A 237 13.88 6.91 -14.63
C PHE A 237 15.32 6.46 -14.85
N SER A 238 16.06 6.23 -13.77
CA SER A 238 17.47 5.83 -13.88
C SER A 238 17.64 4.50 -14.62
N ALA A 239 18.79 4.30 -15.26
CA ALA A 239 19.11 3.05 -15.92
C ALA A 239 19.12 1.87 -14.93
N ILE A 240 19.67 2.09 -13.74
CA ILE A 240 19.75 1.10 -12.66
C ILE A 240 18.34 0.71 -12.18
N LEU A 241 17.42 1.67 -12.04
CA LEU A 241 16.04 1.36 -11.69
C LEU A 241 15.37 0.48 -12.76
N LYS A 242 15.55 0.83 -14.04
CA LYS A 242 15.00 0.06 -15.16
C LYS A 242 15.54 -1.36 -15.25
N GLU A 243 16.81 -1.55 -14.93
CA GLU A 243 17.43 -2.88 -14.86
C GLU A 243 16.90 -3.68 -13.68
N ARG A 244 16.81 -3.10 -12.48
CA ARG A 244 16.41 -3.86 -11.28
C ARG A 244 14.92 -4.21 -11.25
N VAL A 245 14.05 -3.33 -11.75
CA VAL A 245 12.59 -3.51 -11.69
C VAL A 245 12.12 -4.56 -12.70
N GLY A 246 11.49 -5.62 -12.19
CA GLY A 246 11.00 -6.73 -13.00
C GLY A 246 11.99 -7.86 -13.25
N HIS A 247 13.20 -7.80 -12.66
CA HIS A 247 14.12 -8.93 -12.56
C HIS A 247 14.09 -9.58 -11.17
N HIS A 248 13.09 -9.23 -10.34
CA HIS A 248 12.91 -9.75 -8.98
C HIS A 248 14.17 -9.62 -8.10
N TYR A 249 15.10 -8.69 -8.42
CA TYR A 249 16.43 -8.64 -7.79
C TYR A 249 16.35 -8.59 -6.24
N PHE A 250 15.47 -7.75 -5.71
CA PHE A 250 15.25 -7.64 -4.27
C PHE A 250 14.49 -8.84 -3.71
N GLY A 251 13.49 -9.35 -4.44
CA GLY A 251 12.69 -10.52 -4.04
C GLY A 251 13.51 -11.81 -4.00
N GLU A 252 14.44 -12.01 -4.93
CA GLU A 252 15.36 -13.14 -4.98
C GLU A 252 16.31 -13.12 -3.79
N LYS A 253 16.95 -11.97 -3.54
CA LYS A 253 17.85 -11.78 -2.38
C LYS A 253 17.11 -12.01 -1.06
N TRP A 254 15.87 -11.53 -0.96
CA TRP A 254 15.00 -11.76 0.19
C TRP A 254 14.69 -13.25 0.39
N ALA A 255 14.18 -13.91 -0.66
CA ALA A 255 13.80 -15.31 -0.63
C ALA A 255 14.98 -16.23 -0.29
N ASN A 256 16.15 -15.99 -0.90
CA ASN A 256 17.36 -16.73 -0.60
C ASN A 256 17.78 -16.56 0.86
N LYS A 257 17.71 -15.34 1.41
CA LYS A 257 18.04 -15.14 2.83
C LYS A 257 17.09 -15.91 3.75
N VAL A 258 15.79 -15.94 3.45
CA VAL A 258 14.81 -16.72 4.20
C VAL A 258 15.13 -18.22 4.14
N LYS A 259 15.41 -18.74 2.93
CA LYS A 259 15.73 -20.15 2.71
C LYS A 259 17.03 -20.57 3.40
N GLU A 260 18.06 -19.71 3.38
CA GLU A 260 19.29 -19.90 4.14
C GLU A 260 19.02 -20.02 5.63
N VAL A 261 18.21 -19.13 6.22
CA VAL A 261 17.88 -19.19 7.65
C VAL A 261 17.09 -20.46 7.98
N LEU A 262 16.15 -20.88 7.14
CA LEU A 262 15.47 -22.17 7.30
C LEU A 262 16.46 -23.35 7.23
N PHE A 263 17.48 -23.28 6.38
CA PHE A 263 18.50 -24.31 6.27
C PHE A 263 19.43 -24.34 7.49
N GLU A 264 19.97 -23.19 7.89
CA GLU A 264 20.86 -23.02 9.06
C GLU A 264 20.24 -23.48 10.38
N ASN A 265 18.91 -23.51 10.47
CA ASN A 265 18.16 -23.95 11.65
C ASN A 265 17.52 -25.34 11.49
N ASP A 266 17.88 -26.11 10.46
CA ASP A 266 17.35 -27.45 10.19
C ASP A 266 15.81 -27.50 10.00
N LEU A 267 15.23 -26.41 9.50
CA LEU A 267 13.79 -26.26 9.28
C LEU A 267 13.36 -26.47 7.82
N HIS A 268 14.28 -26.37 6.87
CA HIS A 268 14.01 -26.37 5.42
C HIS A 268 13.29 -27.62 4.87
N MET A 269 13.45 -28.78 5.51
CA MET A 269 12.77 -30.03 5.10
C MET A 269 11.45 -30.29 5.84
N ARG A 270 11.09 -29.44 6.80
CA ARG A 270 9.87 -29.57 7.59
C ARG A 270 8.69 -28.92 6.88
N PRO A 271 7.44 -29.36 7.13
CA PRO A 271 6.31 -28.78 6.45
C PRO A 271 6.13 -27.30 6.81
N LEU A 272 5.98 -26.46 5.79
CA LEU A 272 6.00 -25.01 5.91
C LEU A 272 4.60 -24.42 5.67
N HIS A 273 4.14 -23.60 6.60
CA HIS A 273 2.95 -22.76 6.46
C HIS A 273 3.39 -21.31 6.31
N ILE A 274 3.06 -20.69 5.18
CA ILE A 274 3.42 -19.32 4.87
C ILE A 274 2.22 -18.42 5.21
N ILE A 275 2.47 -17.31 5.93
CA ILE A 275 1.46 -16.32 6.28
C ILE A 275 1.96 -14.93 5.88
N SER A 276 1.31 -14.27 4.93
CA SER A 276 1.44 -12.83 4.73
C SER A 276 0.41 -12.12 5.60
N ALA A 277 0.89 -11.40 6.61
CA ALA A 277 0.05 -10.77 7.63
C ALA A 277 0.81 -9.66 8.33
N ASN A 278 0.11 -8.86 9.13
CA ASN A 278 0.79 -8.06 10.14
C ASN A 278 1.63 -8.98 11.05
N MET A 279 2.85 -8.57 11.32
CA MET A 279 3.83 -9.39 12.05
C MET A 279 3.55 -9.54 13.56
N HIS A 280 2.56 -8.85 14.10
CA HIS A 280 2.26 -8.91 15.53
C HIS A 280 1.18 -9.94 15.87
N SER A 281 0.21 -10.19 14.99
CA SER A 281 -0.97 -10.99 15.33
C SER A 281 -0.63 -12.42 15.71
N VAL A 282 0.13 -13.13 14.87
CA VAL A 282 0.54 -14.53 15.12
C VAL A 282 1.40 -14.63 16.37
N LYS A 283 2.45 -13.80 16.46
CA LYS A 283 3.34 -13.75 17.62
C LYS A 283 2.57 -13.48 18.92
N ASN A 284 1.70 -12.47 18.94
CA ASN A 284 0.95 -12.11 20.14
C ASN A 284 -0.01 -13.23 20.54
N MET A 285 -0.61 -13.93 19.56
CA MET A 285 -1.54 -15.02 19.85
C MET A 285 -0.84 -16.27 20.43
N LEU A 286 0.39 -16.55 20.00
CA LEU A 286 1.17 -17.69 20.49
C LEU A 286 1.95 -17.39 21.78
N TYR A 287 2.44 -16.16 21.97
CA TYR A 287 3.37 -15.83 23.05
C TYR A 287 2.85 -14.78 24.04
N GLY A 288 1.77 -14.07 23.72
CA GLY A 288 1.34 -12.88 24.47
C GLY A 288 0.89 -13.18 25.90
N ASN A 289 0.17 -14.28 26.11
CA ASN A 289 -0.32 -14.67 27.43
C ASN A 289 0.84 -15.01 28.37
N ASP A 290 1.76 -15.87 27.94
CA ASP A 290 2.92 -16.28 28.73
C ASP A 290 3.88 -15.12 29.01
N ALA A 291 4.22 -14.33 27.98
CA ALA A 291 5.09 -13.17 28.11
C ALA A 291 4.59 -12.16 29.16
N LEU A 292 3.26 -12.02 29.28
CA LEU A 292 2.61 -11.08 30.19
C LEU A 292 2.06 -11.74 31.46
N LYS A 293 2.34 -13.03 31.67
CA LYS A 293 1.87 -13.83 32.81
C LYS A 293 0.36 -13.75 33.01
N LYS A 294 -0.37 -13.69 31.90
CA LYS A 294 -1.83 -13.79 31.85
C LYS A 294 -2.22 -15.25 31.68
N LYS A 295 -3.34 -15.65 32.27
CA LYS A 295 -3.92 -16.97 32.02
C LYS A 295 -4.86 -16.85 30.84
N ASP A 296 -4.79 -17.83 29.95
CA ASP A 296 -5.77 -18.00 28.90
C ASP A 296 -7.12 -18.43 29.50
N ASN A 297 -8.18 -17.78 29.03
CA ASN A 297 -9.55 -18.03 29.50
C ASN A 297 -10.33 -18.92 28.52
N LYS A 298 -9.68 -19.54 27.53
CA LYS A 298 -10.27 -20.25 26.38
C LYS A 298 -11.06 -19.36 25.40
N GLU A 299 -11.10 -18.05 25.63
CA GLU A 299 -11.63 -17.05 24.73
C GLU A 299 -10.53 -16.05 24.38
N VAL A 300 -10.59 -15.53 23.15
CA VAL A 300 -9.61 -14.57 22.63
C VAL A 300 -9.73 -13.24 23.38
N ASP A 301 -8.69 -12.85 24.10
CA ASP A 301 -8.64 -11.56 24.81
C ASP A 301 -8.24 -10.42 23.85
N TYR A 302 -9.21 -9.95 23.07
CA TYR A 302 -9.02 -8.82 22.15
C TYR A 302 -8.54 -7.55 22.85
N LYS A 303 -8.88 -7.36 24.13
CA LYS A 303 -8.44 -6.20 24.90
C LYS A 303 -6.95 -6.30 25.20
N LEU A 304 -6.46 -7.46 25.62
CA LEU A 304 -5.02 -7.72 25.81
C LEU A 304 -4.24 -7.45 24.52
N TYR A 305 -4.75 -7.94 23.39
CA TYR A 305 -4.10 -7.71 22.10
C TYR A 305 -4.13 -6.26 21.64
N GLY A 306 -5.20 -5.53 21.94
CA GLY A 306 -5.27 -4.07 21.77
C GLY A 306 -4.25 -3.34 22.63
N ASP A 307 -4.14 -3.71 23.91
CA ASP A 307 -3.16 -3.16 24.84
C ASP A 307 -1.71 -3.40 24.37
N ILE A 308 -1.41 -4.62 23.91
CA ILE A 308 -0.09 -4.94 23.33
C ILE A 308 0.14 -4.08 22.09
N SER A 309 -0.84 -3.97 21.20
CA SER A 309 -0.70 -3.20 19.95
C SER A 309 -0.44 -1.71 20.21
N ASP A 310 -1.02 -1.15 21.27
CA ASP A 310 -0.90 0.27 21.62
C ASP A 310 0.40 0.59 22.40
N LYS A 311 0.77 -0.25 23.39
CA LYS A 311 1.86 0.04 24.34
C LYS A 311 3.19 -0.58 23.93
N LYS A 312 4.19 0.27 23.63
CA LYS A 312 5.56 -0.16 23.25
C LYS A 312 6.17 -1.13 24.26
N GLU A 313 6.06 -0.84 25.55
CA GLU A 313 6.60 -1.68 26.62
C GLU A 313 6.06 -3.12 26.59
N LEU A 314 4.79 -3.30 26.23
CA LEU A 314 4.18 -4.63 26.10
C LEU A 314 4.65 -5.32 24.82
N ARG A 315 4.75 -4.60 23.70
CA ARG A 315 5.31 -5.14 22.45
C ARG A 315 6.74 -5.64 22.64
N ASP A 316 7.56 -4.88 23.34
CA ASP A 316 8.97 -5.22 23.59
C ASP A 316 9.06 -6.46 24.49
N LYS A 317 8.22 -6.56 25.54
CA LYS A 317 8.14 -7.76 26.40
C LYS A 317 7.74 -9.02 25.63
N VAL A 318 6.67 -8.95 24.83
CA VAL A 318 6.20 -10.11 24.04
C VAL A 318 7.24 -10.50 23.00
N SER A 319 7.89 -9.53 22.34
CA SER A 319 8.93 -9.81 21.34
C SER A 319 10.15 -10.47 21.96
N LYS A 320 10.60 -9.96 23.12
CA LYS A 320 11.71 -10.55 23.86
C LYS A 320 11.40 -12.00 24.27
N TYR A 321 10.22 -12.23 24.86
CA TYR A 321 9.80 -13.57 25.26
C TYR A 321 9.72 -14.53 24.06
N ALA A 322 9.12 -14.11 22.95
CA ALA A 322 9.04 -14.94 21.75
C ALA A 322 10.43 -15.36 21.22
N LEU A 323 11.41 -14.44 21.23
CA LEU A 323 12.80 -14.75 20.85
C LEU A 323 13.45 -15.74 21.83
N GLU A 324 13.20 -15.60 23.13
CA GLU A 324 13.69 -16.52 24.18
C GLU A 324 13.09 -17.94 24.00
N GLU A 325 11.85 -18.04 23.54
CA GLU A 325 11.17 -19.32 23.21
C GLU A 325 11.54 -19.87 21.82
N GLY A 326 12.45 -19.22 21.09
CA GLY A 326 13.01 -19.73 19.83
C GLY A 326 12.33 -19.24 18.55
N LEU A 327 11.51 -18.19 18.61
CA LEU A 327 11.13 -17.46 17.41
C LEU A 327 12.38 -16.88 16.75
N ILE A 328 12.52 -17.06 15.43
CA ILE A 328 13.61 -16.47 14.65
C ILE A 328 13.09 -15.23 13.94
N TYR A 329 13.74 -14.10 14.13
CA TYR A 329 13.43 -12.85 13.44
C TYR A 329 14.47 -12.54 12.37
N ILE A 330 14.01 -12.27 11.16
CA ILE A 330 14.84 -11.82 10.04
C ILE A 330 14.47 -10.36 9.78
N ASN A 331 15.38 -9.46 10.15
CA ASN A 331 15.34 -8.06 9.74
C ASN A 331 15.81 -7.97 8.28
N ASP A 332 14.95 -7.50 7.38
CA ASP A 332 15.25 -7.45 5.96
C ASP A 332 16.36 -6.46 5.65
N LYS A 333 17.30 -6.91 4.81
CA LYS A 333 18.39 -6.11 4.24
C LYS A 333 18.52 -6.34 2.74
N SER A 334 17.52 -6.97 2.14
CA SER A 334 17.47 -7.23 0.70
C SER A 334 17.19 -5.95 -0.07
N GLY A 335 16.35 -5.07 0.48
CA GLY A 335 15.73 -3.94 -0.21
C GLY A 335 14.22 -4.13 -0.44
N SER A 336 13.68 -5.32 -0.15
CA SER A 336 12.25 -5.61 -0.26
C SER A 336 11.42 -4.95 0.85
N ASN A 337 12.04 -4.57 1.96
CA ASN A 337 11.42 -4.00 3.16
C ASN A 337 10.33 -4.92 3.78
N ILE A 338 10.58 -6.23 3.73
CA ILE A 338 9.64 -7.25 4.24
C ILE A 338 10.36 -8.09 5.30
N ASP A 339 10.10 -7.78 6.56
CA ASP A 339 10.62 -8.54 7.69
C ASP A 339 9.91 -9.90 7.81
N VAL A 340 10.59 -10.88 8.41
CA VAL A 340 10.09 -12.26 8.54
C VAL A 340 10.24 -12.78 9.97
N GLN A 341 9.26 -13.55 10.43
CA GLN A 341 9.29 -14.37 11.63
C GLN A 341 9.17 -15.84 11.24
N ILE A 342 10.02 -16.69 11.81
CA ILE A 342 9.93 -18.14 11.68
C ILE A 342 9.65 -18.73 13.06
N ILE A 343 8.63 -19.58 13.13
CA ILE A 343 8.10 -20.19 14.35
C ILE A 343 8.09 -21.70 14.17
N ASP A 344 8.83 -22.40 15.03
CA ASP A 344 8.83 -23.85 15.11
C ASP A 344 7.68 -24.33 16.02
N LEU A 345 6.63 -24.91 15.44
CA LEU A 345 5.47 -25.37 16.23
C LEU A 345 5.79 -26.58 17.11
N SER A 346 6.85 -27.35 16.82
CA SER A 346 7.28 -28.46 17.70
C SER A 346 7.84 -27.97 19.04
N ARG A 347 8.26 -26.69 19.09
CA ARG A 347 8.84 -26.03 20.26
C ARG A 347 7.89 -25.02 20.93
N THR A 348 6.71 -24.81 20.36
CA THR A 348 5.75 -23.81 20.85
C THR A 348 4.76 -24.45 21.83
N ASP A 349 4.74 -24.00 23.10
CA ASP A 349 3.73 -24.48 24.06
C ASP A 349 2.37 -23.82 23.81
N LEU A 350 1.38 -24.63 23.41
CA LEU A 350 0.03 -24.16 23.11
C LEU A 350 -0.88 -24.09 24.35
N LYS A 351 -0.44 -24.56 25.52
CA LYS A 351 -1.31 -24.72 26.71
C LYS A 351 -1.88 -23.40 27.23
N ASN A 352 -1.16 -22.29 27.11
CA ASN A 352 -1.61 -20.97 27.55
C ASN A 352 -1.98 -20.07 26.36
N THR A 353 -2.45 -20.66 25.27
CA THR A 353 -2.92 -19.96 24.07
C THR A 353 -4.41 -20.27 23.84
N PRO A 354 -5.09 -19.49 22.96
CA PRO A 354 -6.44 -19.83 22.50
C PRO A 354 -6.57 -21.24 21.87
N PHE A 355 -5.45 -21.89 21.55
CA PHE A 355 -5.38 -23.21 20.94
C PHE A 355 -5.17 -24.35 21.94
N SER A 356 -5.27 -24.10 23.26
CA SER A 356 -5.03 -25.10 24.31
C SER A 356 -5.89 -26.37 24.20
N GLY A 357 -7.04 -26.29 23.52
CA GLY A 357 -7.91 -27.44 23.22
C GLY A 357 -7.46 -28.31 22.04
N ILE A 358 -6.52 -27.83 21.21
CA ILE A 358 -6.04 -28.53 20.01
C ILE A 358 -4.88 -29.44 20.38
N LYS A 359 -5.04 -30.75 20.16
CA LYS A 359 -3.95 -31.72 20.27
C LYS A 359 -3.10 -31.66 18.99
N TYR A 360 -2.06 -30.84 19.02
CA TYR A 360 -1.05 -30.77 17.97
C TYR A 360 0.18 -31.61 18.35
N GLY A 361 0.66 -32.42 17.42
CA GLY A 361 1.84 -33.28 17.59
C GLY A 361 2.71 -33.34 16.33
N GLY A 362 2.58 -32.32 15.48
CA GLY A 362 3.35 -32.18 14.24
C GLY A 362 4.67 -31.46 14.45
N ASP A 363 5.46 -31.44 13.39
CA ASP A 363 6.72 -30.72 13.27
C ASP A 363 6.63 -29.63 12.20
N ASP A 364 5.45 -29.06 11.97
CA ASP A 364 5.28 -27.98 11.01
C ASP A 364 5.98 -26.67 11.48
N VAL A 365 6.32 -25.81 10.53
CA VAL A 365 6.97 -24.51 10.70
C VAL A 365 6.06 -23.42 10.15
N ILE A 366 5.87 -22.34 10.89
CA ILE A 366 5.15 -21.16 10.40
C ILE A 366 6.17 -20.08 10.02
N MET A 367 6.09 -19.59 8.80
CA MET A 367 6.78 -18.39 8.34
C MET A 367 5.76 -17.27 8.19
N VAL A 368 5.91 -16.20 8.97
CA VAL A 368 5.08 -14.98 8.88
C VAL A 368 5.92 -13.86 8.29
N PHE A 369 5.45 -13.18 7.26
CA PHE A 369 6.13 -12.01 6.70
C PHE A 369 5.17 -10.83 6.54
N ASP A 370 5.72 -9.60 6.63
CA ASP A 370 4.93 -8.37 6.53
C ASP A 370 4.28 -8.20 5.15
N TYR A 371 3.35 -7.26 5.00
CA TYR A 371 2.66 -7.05 3.73
C TYR A 371 3.61 -6.61 2.62
N ALA A 372 3.58 -7.32 1.49
CA ALA A 372 4.11 -6.83 0.22
C ALA A 372 3.17 -5.76 -0.38
N PHE A 373 3.71 -4.90 -1.26
CA PHE A 373 2.93 -3.85 -1.91
C PHE A 373 2.67 -4.15 -3.39
N GLY A 374 1.40 -4.31 -3.77
CA GLY A 374 1.00 -4.50 -5.17
C GLY A 374 1.73 -5.68 -5.85
N GLU A 375 2.35 -5.41 -7.01
CA GLU A 375 3.07 -6.40 -7.83
C GLU A 375 4.25 -7.06 -7.10
N GLN A 376 4.82 -6.41 -6.08
CA GLN A 376 5.87 -6.99 -5.24
C GLN A 376 5.44 -8.32 -4.62
N ALA A 377 4.14 -8.50 -4.33
CA ALA A 377 3.58 -9.74 -3.81
C ALA A 377 3.84 -10.94 -4.73
N PHE A 378 3.80 -10.73 -6.05
CA PHE A 378 4.15 -11.78 -7.02
C PHE A 378 5.65 -12.08 -6.98
N GLU A 379 6.50 -11.04 -6.98
CA GLU A 379 7.96 -11.21 -7.01
C GLU A 379 8.46 -12.01 -5.80
N VAL A 380 8.07 -11.60 -4.58
CA VAL A 380 8.54 -12.25 -3.35
C VAL A 380 8.01 -13.67 -3.21
N MET A 381 6.75 -13.90 -3.60
CA MET A 381 6.15 -15.23 -3.52
C MET A 381 6.71 -16.16 -4.60
N ASP A 382 6.90 -15.71 -5.85
CA ASP A 382 7.50 -16.54 -6.91
C ASP A 382 8.93 -16.96 -6.54
N GLU A 383 9.75 -16.04 -6.02
CA GLU A 383 11.12 -16.36 -5.62
C GLU A 383 11.18 -17.23 -4.36
N LEU A 384 10.29 -17.03 -3.38
CA LEU A 384 10.21 -17.88 -2.18
C LEU A 384 9.83 -19.32 -2.52
N LEU A 385 8.89 -19.51 -3.45
CA LEU A 385 8.37 -20.84 -3.81
C LEU A 385 9.26 -21.60 -4.80
N ARG A 386 10.32 -20.98 -5.34
CA ARG A 386 11.32 -21.69 -6.15
C ARG A 386 12.13 -22.68 -5.31
N PRO A 387 12.71 -23.73 -5.93
CA PRO A 387 13.67 -24.59 -5.25
C PRO A 387 14.82 -23.78 -4.65
N PHE A 388 15.36 -24.25 -3.53
CA PHE A 388 16.53 -23.67 -2.90
C PHE A 388 17.76 -24.48 -3.31
N GLU A 389 18.70 -23.87 -4.02
CA GLU A 389 19.98 -24.49 -4.31
C GLU A 389 20.99 -24.10 -3.24
N HIS A 390 21.55 -25.09 -2.53
CA HIS A 390 22.57 -24.87 -1.52
C HIS A 390 23.63 -25.97 -1.59
N LYS A 391 24.89 -25.56 -1.72
CA LYS A 391 26.06 -26.47 -1.82
C LYS A 391 25.92 -27.56 -2.90
N GLY A 392 25.25 -27.23 -4.02
CA GLY A 392 25.04 -28.15 -5.14
C GLY A 392 23.87 -29.13 -4.98
N GLU A 393 23.14 -29.07 -3.86
CA GLU A 393 21.87 -29.79 -3.68
C GLU A 393 20.68 -28.85 -3.90
N VAL A 394 19.59 -29.41 -4.44
CA VAL A 394 18.35 -28.68 -4.72
C VAL A 394 17.26 -29.17 -3.79
N TYR A 395 16.75 -28.27 -2.95
CA TYR A 395 15.69 -28.55 -1.99
C TYR A 395 14.37 -27.96 -2.46
N MET A 396 13.34 -28.81 -2.55
CA MET A 396 11.97 -28.37 -2.79
C MET A 396 11.34 -27.90 -1.49
N MET A 397 10.76 -26.69 -1.50
CA MET A 397 10.06 -26.12 -0.35
C MET A 397 8.84 -26.97 0.02
N LYS A 398 8.75 -27.42 1.29
CA LYS A 398 7.68 -28.30 1.77
C LYS A 398 6.41 -27.52 2.17
N VAL A 399 5.91 -26.66 1.28
CA VAL A 399 4.77 -25.79 1.58
C VAL A 399 3.47 -26.60 1.69
N LYS A 400 2.81 -26.51 2.86
CA LYS A 400 1.49 -27.12 3.13
C LYS A 400 0.34 -26.13 3.02
N SER A 401 0.58 -24.85 3.30
CA SER A 401 -0.43 -23.81 3.12
C SER A 401 0.17 -22.44 2.86
N VAL A 402 -0.62 -21.59 2.20
CA VAL A 402 -0.33 -20.15 2.08
C VAL A 402 -1.55 -19.37 2.57
N SER A 403 -1.34 -18.49 3.54
CA SER A 403 -2.40 -17.66 4.11
C SER A 403 -2.10 -16.19 3.86
N ILE A 404 -3.04 -15.45 3.30
CA ILE A 404 -2.95 -14.02 3.05
C ILE A 404 -4.06 -13.34 3.85
N MET A 405 -3.64 -12.56 4.85
CA MET A 405 -4.50 -11.62 5.55
C MET A 405 -4.19 -10.22 5.06
N GLY A 406 -5.15 -9.31 5.02
CA GLY A 406 -4.87 -7.92 4.65
C GLY A 406 -5.97 -6.92 5.00
N LYS A 407 -5.69 -5.65 4.75
CA LYS A 407 -6.70 -4.59 4.74
C LYS A 407 -7.30 -4.50 3.33
N ALA A 408 -8.58 -4.20 3.25
CA ALA A 408 -9.26 -4.01 1.98
C ALA A 408 -10.38 -2.98 2.11
N GLY A 409 -10.78 -2.38 1.00
CA GLY A 409 -12.02 -1.62 0.90
C GLY A 409 -13.19 -2.61 0.78
N ILE A 410 -14.25 -2.43 1.57
CA ILE A 410 -15.45 -3.27 1.51
C ILE A 410 -16.55 -2.63 0.67
N LEU A 411 -17.25 -3.42 -0.14
CA LEU A 411 -18.37 -2.93 -0.96
C LEU A 411 -19.74 -3.31 -0.37
N ALA A 412 -19.83 -4.44 0.35
CA ALA A 412 -21.09 -4.99 0.85
C ALA A 412 -21.38 -4.75 2.34
N GLY A 413 -20.43 -4.18 3.09
CA GLY A 413 -20.49 -4.05 4.55
C GLY A 413 -19.85 -2.77 5.08
N GLY A 414 -19.48 -2.78 6.36
CA GLY A 414 -18.91 -1.63 7.06
C GLY A 414 -17.47 -1.85 7.51
N LYS A 415 -16.87 -0.79 8.06
CA LYS A 415 -15.52 -0.82 8.63
C LYS A 415 -15.41 -1.88 9.73
N GLY A 416 -14.35 -2.69 9.68
CA GLY A 416 -14.10 -3.81 10.59
C GLY A 416 -14.68 -5.16 10.15
N ASP A 417 -15.68 -5.18 9.24
CA ASP A 417 -16.22 -6.43 8.71
C ASP A 417 -15.18 -7.23 7.92
N ILE A 418 -15.40 -8.53 7.78
CA ILE A 418 -14.46 -9.49 7.18
C ILE A 418 -14.93 -9.90 5.78
N MET A 419 -14.00 -9.97 4.84
CA MET A 419 -14.20 -10.43 3.47
C MET A 419 -13.44 -11.73 3.26
N ILE A 420 -14.14 -12.75 2.77
CA ILE A 420 -13.63 -14.11 2.51
C ILE A 420 -13.68 -14.32 0.99
N PRO A 421 -12.54 -14.20 0.29
CA PRO A 421 -12.56 -14.22 -1.16
C PRO A 421 -12.77 -15.64 -1.70
N THR A 422 -13.52 -15.74 -2.80
CA THR A 422 -13.66 -16.97 -3.60
C THR A 422 -12.87 -16.92 -4.91
N ALA A 423 -12.50 -15.72 -5.34
CA ALA A 423 -11.66 -15.46 -6.49
C ALA A 423 -11.03 -14.06 -6.37
N HIS A 424 -9.94 -13.83 -7.11
CA HIS A 424 -9.41 -12.49 -7.38
C HIS A 424 -9.63 -12.12 -8.85
N ILE A 425 -10.32 -11.01 -9.08
CA ILE A 425 -10.53 -10.40 -10.40
C ILE A 425 -9.44 -9.34 -10.59
N PHE A 426 -8.58 -9.50 -11.60
CA PHE A 426 -7.47 -8.56 -11.77
C PHE A 426 -7.86 -7.41 -12.71
N GLU A 427 -8.07 -6.23 -12.13
CA GLU A 427 -8.55 -5.04 -12.85
C GLU A 427 -7.60 -4.63 -13.99
N GLY A 428 -8.18 -4.24 -15.12
CA GLY A 428 -7.42 -3.80 -16.29
C GLY A 428 -6.70 -4.93 -17.02
N THR A 429 -7.02 -6.19 -16.71
CA THR A 429 -6.49 -7.37 -17.40
C THR A 429 -7.61 -8.38 -17.69
N ALA A 430 -7.30 -9.41 -18.47
CA ALA A 430 -8.18 -10.57 -18.64
C ALA A 430 -7.96 -11.67 -17.57
N ASP A 431 -6.98 -11.49 -16.67
CA ASP A 431 -6.57 -12.50 -15.71
C ASP A 431 -7.56 -12.55 -14.53
N ASN A 432 -8.01 -13.75 -14.19
CA ASN A 432 -8.91 -13.98 -13.07
C ASN A 432 -8.54 -15.29 -12.38
N TYR A 433 -8.50 -15.28 -11.05
CA TYR A 433 -7.93 -16.36 -10.26
C TYR A 433 -8.96 -16.93 -9.28
N PRO A 434 -9.76 -17.95 -9.69
CA PRO A 434 -10.60 -18.69 -8.77
C PRO A 434 -9.79 -19.70 -7.94
N PHE A 435 -10.22 -19.93 -6.71
CA PHE A 435 -9.59 -20.91 -5.81
C PHE A 435 -10.57 -21.39 -4.74
N GLU A 436 -10.23 -22.51 -4.11
CA GLU A 436 -10.94 -22.97 -2.93
C GLU A 436 -10.29 -22.41 -1.67
N ASN A 437 -10.99 -21.49 -1.02
CA ASN A 437 -10.55 -20.92 0.26
C ASN A 437 -10.87 -21.89 1.40
N ALA A 438 -9.88 -22.19 2.24
CA ALA A 438 -10.05 -23.05 3.42
C ALA A 438 -10.82 -22.36 4.55
N LEU A 439 -10.86 -21.02 4.52
CA LEU A 439 -11.74 -20.21 5.35
C LEU A 439 -13.14 -20.15 4.75
N LYS A 440 -14.17 -20.27 5.60
CA LYS A 440 -15.59 -20.23 5.23
C LYS A 440 -16.32 -19.16 6.04
N LEU A 441 -17.47 -18.69 5.54
CA LEU A 441 -18.34 -17.76 6.29
C LEU A 441 -18.62 -18.21 7.72
N ASP A 442 -18.86 -19.51 7.91
CA ASP A 442 -19.17 -20.09 9.22
C ASP A 442 -18.01 -19.98 10.23
N ASP A 443 -16.77 -19.80 9.77
CA ASP A 443 -15.62 -19.57 10.65
C ASP A 443 -15.73 -18.19 11.34
N PHE A 444 -16.55 -17.26 10.84
CA PHE A 444 -16.60 -15.86 11.29
C PHE A 444 -17.96 -15.44 11.86
N LYS A 445 -18.66 -16.35 12.54
CA LYS A 445 -19.85 -16.01 13.32
C LYS A 445 -19.45 -15.22 14.57
N ASP A 446 -19.83 -13.94 14.60
CA ASP A 446 -19.56 -13.00 15.69
C ASP A 446 -20.75 -12.04 15.85
N ASP A 447 -20.99 -11.54 17.06
CA ASP A 447 -22.11 -10.64 17.35
C ASP A 447 -21.86 -9.18 16.91
N GLU A 448 -20.60 -8.78 16.75
CA GLU A 448 -20.20 -7.41 16.41
C GLU A 448 -19.73 -7.27 14.96
N LEU A 449 -19.07 -8.30 14.42
CA LEU A 449 -18.49 -8.29 13.08
C LEU A 449 -19.33 -9.14 12.11
N LYS A 450 -19.53 -8.63 10.91
CA LYS A 450 -20.10 -9.41 9.81
C LYS A 450 -18.99 -9.99 8.93
N ALA A 451 -19.31 -11.09 8.26
CA ALA A 451 -18.46 -11.68 7.25
C ALA A 451 -19.20 -11.80 5.92
N PHE A 452 -18.49 -11.57 4.83
CA PHE A 452 -19.00 -11.62 3.46
C PHE A 452 -18.11 -12.54 2.63
N GLU A 453 -18.72 -13.31 1.73
CA GLU A 453 -18.01 -14.24 0.85
C GLU A 453 -18.35 -13.94 -0.61
N GLY A 454 -17.33 -13.93 -1.46
CA GLY A 454 -17.47 -13.62 -2.87
C GLY A 454 -16.16 -13.18 -3.52
N PRO A 455 -16.19 -12.79 -4.80
CA PRO A 455 -14.99 -12.32 -5.49
C PRO A 455 -14.44 -11.01 -4.91
N MET A 456 -13.12 -10.87 -4.89
CA MET A 456 -12.42 -9.62 -4.60
C MET A 456 -11.80 -9.06 -5.87
N ILE A 457 -11.72 -7.73 -5.96
CA ILE A 457 -11.02 -7.06 -7.07
C ILE A 457 -9.59 -6.75 -6.60
N THR A 458 -8.61 -7.21 -7.36
CA THR A 458 -7.23 -6.74 -7.24
C THR A 458 -7.07 -5.53 -8.14
N VAL A 459 -6.96 -4.33 -7.55
CA VAL A 459 -6.83 -3.07 -8.28
C VAL A 459 -5.37 -2.69 -8.46
N LEU A 460 -5.07 -1.95 -9.53
CA LEU A 460 -3.72 -1.46 -9.79
C LEU A 460 -3.30 -0.33 -8.84
N GLY A 461 -4.29 0.38 -8.30
CA GLY A 461 -4.10 1.44 -7.32
C GLY A 461 -5.46 1.86 -6.76
N THR A 462 -5.55 1.96 -5.43
CA THR A 462 -6.77 2.43 -4.76
C THR A 462 -7.10 3.89 -5.10
N SER A 463 -6.10 4.69 -5.46
CA SER A 463 -6.25 6.09 -5.90
C SER A 463 -6.88 6.26 -7.29
N LEU A 464 -7.12 5.16 -8.03
CA LEU A 464 -7.75 5.19 -9.35
C LEU A 464 -9.25 4.86 -9.30
N GLN A 465 -9.78 4.53 -8.11
CA GLN A 465 -11.13 4.03 -7.98
C GLN A 465 -12.16 5.16 -7.92
N ASN A 466 -13.36 4.89 -8.45
CA ASN A 466 -14.51 5.79 -8.40
C ASN A 466 -15.80 5.00 -8.13
N ARG A 467 -16.87 5.70 -7.76
CA ARG A 467 -18.14 5.04 -7.43
C ARG A 467 -18.74 4.23 -8.58
N ASP A 468 -18.57 4.66 -9.83
CA ASP A 468 -19.17 4.00 -11.00
C ASP A 468 -18.54 2.62 -11.26
N ILE A 469 -17.22 2.52 -11.24
CA ILE A 469 -16.51 1.25 -11.46
C ILE A 469 -16.70 0.27 -10.30
N LEU A 470 -16.67 0.77 -9.06
CA LEU A 470 -16.93 -0.05 -7.87
C LEU A 470 -18.37 -0.55 -7.84
N SER A 471 -19.34 0.31 -8.18
CA SER A 471 -20.74 -0.09 -8.30
C SER A 471 -20.95 -1.12 -9.41
N TYR A 472 -20.19 -1.05 -10.51
CA TYR A 472 -20.24 -2.04 -11.58
C TYR A 472 -19.76 -3.41 -11.09
N PHE A 473 -18.60 -3.50 -10.43
CA PHE A 473 -18.13 -4.78 -9.91
C PHE A 473 -19.04 -5.34 -8.80
N MET A 474 -19.61 -4.49 -7.96
CA MET A 474 -20.53 -4.91 -6.90
C MET A 474 -21.88 -5.41 -7.44
N ASN A 475 -22.53 -4.66 -8.34
CA ASN A 475 -23.94 -4.87 -8.70
C ASN A 475 -24.16 -5.74 -9.94
N THR A 476 -23.12 -6.03 -10.72
CA THR A 476 -23.24 -6.91 -11.90
C THR A 476 -23.00 -8.37 -11.56
N SER A 477 -22.86 -9.24 -12.56
CA SER A 477 -22.57 -10.66 -12.39
C SER A 477 -21.25 -10.93 -11.67
N TRP A 478 -20.36 -9.94 -11.57
CA TRP A 478 -19.13 -10.05 -10.78
C TRP A 478 -19.42 -10.22 -9.28
N LYS A 479 -20.43 -9.53 -8.74
CA LYS A 479 -20.83 -9.58 -7.32
C LYS A 479 -19.64 -9.42 -6.36
N ALA A 480 -18.71 -8.54 -6.70
CA ALA A 480 -17.51 -8.33 -5.89
C ALA A 480 -17.89 -7.79 -4.51
N ILE A 481 -17.24 -8.33 -3.47
CA ILE A 481 -17.52 -7.96 -2.07
C ILE A 481 -16.56 -6.90 -1.53
N GLY A 482 -15.45 -6.66 -2.23
CA GLY A 482 -14.39 -5.75 -1.82
C GLY A 482 -13.27 -5.61 -2.85
N LEU A 483 -12.27 -4.79 -2.51
CA LEU A 483 -11.08 -4.57 -3.30
C LEU A 483 -9.80 -4.41 -2.47
N GLU A 484 -8.70 -4.83 -3.06
CA GLU A 484 -7.35 -4.89 -2.48
C GLU A 484 -6.31 -4.80 -3.61
N MET A 485 -5.00 -4.92 -3.34
CA MET A 485 -3.96 -4.67 -4.34
C MET A 485 -3.02 -5.86 -4.61
N GLU A 486 -3.15 -6.98 -3.90
CA GLU A 486 -2.11 -8.04 -3.87
C GLU A 486 -2.61 -9.45 -4.23
N GLY A 487 -3.91 -9.71 -4.12
CA GLY A 487 -4.50 -11.04 -4.07
C GLY A 487 -4.28 -11.84 -5.34
N ALA A 488 -4.56 -11.23 -6.50
CA ALA A 488 -4.26 -11.81 -7.80
C ALA A 488 -2.76 -12.09 -7.98
N HIS A 489 -1.88 -11.23 -7.46
CA HIS A 489 -0.43 -11.41 -7.55
C HIS A 489 0.04 -12.62 -6.74
N TYR A 490 -0.42 -12.77 -5.50
CA TYR A 490 -0.13 -13.95 -4.70
C TYR A 490 -0.68 -15.22 -5.35
N GLN A 491 -1.95 -15.19 -5.76
CA GLN A 491 -2.61 -16.36 -6.30
C GLN A 491 -1.97 -16.82 -7.62
N LYS A 492 -1.50 -15.86 -8.45
CA LYS A 492 -0.69 -16.15 -9.64
C LYS A 492 0.60 -16.89 -9.28
N ALA A 493 1.38 -16.40 -8.31
CA ALA A 493 2.62 -17.05 -7.89
C ALA A 493 2.37 -18.47 -7.33
N ILE A 494 1.36 -18.61 -6.47
CA ILE A 494 0.98 -19.90 -5.87
C ILE A 494 0.57 -20.91 -6.95
N GLN A 495 -0.28 -20.52 -7.91
CA GLN A 495 -0.73 -21.40 -8.98
C GLN A 495 0.41 -21.77 -9.94
N VAL A 496 1.29 -20.83 -10.28
CA VAL A 496 2.48 -21.12 -11.10
C VAL A 496 3.36 -22.15 -10.39
N ALA A 497 3.66 -21.96 -9.10
CA ALA A 497 4.51 -22.86 -8.34
C ALA A 497 3.89 -24.25 -8.13
N SER A 498 2.60 -24.33 -7.82
CA SER A 498 1.92 -25.60 -7.47
C SER A 498 1.41 -26.39 -8.68
N LYS A 499 0.89 -25.71 -9.71
CA LYS A 499 0.16 -26.34 -10.82
C LYS A 499 0.92 -26.37 -12.15
N ILE A 500 1.89 -25.48 -12.36
CA ILE A 500 2.63 -25.37 -13.63
C ILE A 500 4.06 -25.86 -13.47
N ARG A 501 4.80 -25.26 -12.53
CA ARG A 501 6.22 -25.58 -12.30
C ARG A 501 6.41 -26.75 -11.34
N HIS A 502 5.38 -27.09 -10.56
CA HIS A 502 5.40 -28.17 -9.56
C HIS A 502 6.57 -28.08 -8.56
N HIS A 503 6.94 -26.85 -8.16
CA HIS A 503 7.96 -26.60 -7.15
C HIS A 503 7.47 -26.87 -5.72
N ILE A 504 6.15 -26.79 -5.52
CA ILE A 504 5.47 -27.07 -4.24
C ILE A 504 4.32 -28.05 -4.45
N ALA A 505 3.79 -28.58 -3.37
CA ALA A 505 2.71 -29.56 -3.39
C ALA A 505 1.44 -28.97 -4.05
N PRO A 506 0.74 -29.71 -4.94
CA PRO A 506 -0.46 -29.22 -5.63
C PRO A 506 -1.71 -29.17 -4.73
N ASP A 507 -1.70 -29.91 -3.64
CA ASP A 507 -2.80 -30.07 -2.67
C ASP A 507 -2.65 -29.16 -1.44
N LEU A 508 -1.77 -28.14 -1.51
CA LEU A 508 -1.73 -27.11 -0.48
C LEU A 508 -3.08 -26.41 -0.34
N PHE A 509 -3.45 -26.05 0.89
CA PHE A 509 -4.65 -25.22 1.09
C PHE A 509 -4.27 -23.73 1.17
N VAL A 510 -5.18 -22.87 0.73
CA VAL A 510 -5.01 -21.42 0.82
C VAL A 510 -6.05 -20.82 1.75
N CYS A 511 -5.63 -19.81 2.52
CA CYS A 511 -6.51 -19.02 3.37
C CYS A 511 -6.41 -17.56 2.94
N TYR A 512 -7.48 -17.02 2.37
CA TYR A 512 -7.55 -15.58 2.11
C TYR A 512 -8.62 -14.96 2.99
N ALA A 513 -8.29 -13.87 3.68
CA ALA A 513 -9.28 -13.07 4.39
C ALA A 513 -8.80 -11.63 4.54
N TYR A 514 -9.71 -10.68 4.35
CA TYR A 514 -9.41 -9.27 4.51
C TYR A 514 -10.36 -8.65 5.53
N TYR A 515 -9.90 -7.62 6.23
CA TYR A 515 -10.77 -6.81 7.08
C TYR A 515 -10.94 -5.41 6.49
N ALA A 516 -12.16 -4.89 6.60
CA ALA A 516 -12.55 -3.62 6.00
C ALA A 516 -11.87 -2.44 6.69
N SER A 517 -11.00 -1.72 5.98
CA SER A 517 -10.44 -0.44 6.46
C SER A 517 -11.40 0.73 6.28
N ASP A 518 -12.18 0.67 5.20
CA ASP A 518 -13.07 1.70 4.70
C ASP A 518 -14.12 1.09 3.78
N ASN A 519 -15.15 1.87 3.46
CA ASN A 519 -16.09 1.57 2.40
C ASN A 519 -15.96 2.65 1.32
N PRO A 520 -15.34 2.35 0.16
CA PRO A 520 -15.06 3.33 -0.87
C PRO A 520 -16.30 3.80 -1.65
N LEU A 521 -17.48 3.23 -1.38
CA LEU A 521 -18.75 3.74 -1.91
C LEU A 521 -19.38 4.82 -1.01
N GLU A 522 -18.93 4.96 0.23
CA GLU A 522 -19.40 5.99 1.15
C GLU A 522 -18.60 7.30 0.97
N THR A 523 -19.29 8.39 0.61
CA THR A 523 -18.68 9.71 0.42
C THR A 523 -18.04 10.23 1.71
N GLY A 524 -16.78 10.68 1.65
CA GLY A 524 -16.01 11.16 2.81
C GLY A 524 -15.35 10.04 3.63
N SER A 525 -15.69 8.77 3.38
CA SER A 525 -15.02 7.57 3.91
C SER A 525 -13.91 7.12 2.95
N THR A 526 -13.19 8.05 2.32
CA THR A 526 -12.16 7.75 1.32
C THR A 526 -11.13 6.76 1.86
N LEU A 527 -10.55 5.94 0.97
CA LEU A 527 -9.41 5.02 1.18
C LEU A 527 -8.16 5.67 1.83
N SER A 528 -8.23 6.98 2.11
CA SER A 528 -7.29 7.76 2.92
C SER A 528 -7.56 7.69 4.42
N SER A 529 -8.67 7.08 4.86
CA SER A 529 -9.03 7.01 6.28
C SER A 529 -7.88 6.36 7.06
N GLY A 530 -7.43 7.02 8.12
CA GLY A 530 -6.23 6.65 8.88
C GLY A 530 -6.29 5.21 9.43
N GLY A 531 -5.24 4.80 10.15
CA GLY A 531 -5.21 3.48 10.77
C GLY A 531 -6.50 3.19 11.56
N LEU A 532 -7.05 1.98 11.43
CA LEU A 532 -8.26 1.55 12.14
C LEU A 532 -8.17 1.70 13.67
N GLY A 533 -6.96 1.89 14.23
CA GLY A 533 -6.76 1.93 15.67
C GLY A 533 -7.30 0.66 16.32
N LEU A 534 -7.99 0.81 17.45
CA LEU A 534 -8.59 -0.31 18.17
C LEU A 534 -9.67 -1.06 17.38
N THR A 535 -10.37 -0.40 16.43
CA THR A 535 -11.40 -1.06 15.61
C THR A 535 -10.84 -2.15 14.69
N GLY A 536 -9.54 -2.08 14.36
CA GLY A 536 -8.87 -3.08 13.54
C GLY A 536 -8.36 -4.29 14.33
N VAL A 537 -8.35 -4.21 15.67
CA VAL A 537 -7.79 -5.27 16.52
C VAL A 537 -8.65 -6.53 16.42
N LYS A 538 -9.94 -6.45 16.73
CA LYS A 538 -10.83 -7.61 16.72
C LYS A 538 -10.80 -8.40 15.40
N PRO A 539 -11.03 -7.80 14.22
CA PRO A 539 -11.03 -8.56 12.97
C PRO A 539 -9.66 -9.13 12.61
N THR A 540 -8.59 -8.39 12.88
CA THR A 540 -7.21 -8.88 12.66
C THR A 540 -6.95 -10.16 13.46
N TYR A 541 -7.25 -10.14 14.75
CA TYR A 541 -7.00 -11.29 15.61
C TYR A 541 -7.98 -12.43 15.34
N LEU A 542 -9.23 -12.15 14.95
CA LEU A 542 -10.17 -13.19 14.56
C LEU A 542 -9.71 -13.93 13.29
N ILE A 543 -9.24 -13.23 12.26
CA ILE A 543 -8.68 -13.86 11.05
C ILE A 543 -7.45 -14.70 11.40
N THR A 544 -6.52 -14.16 12.20
CA THR A 544 -5.32 -14.89 12.63
C THR A 544 -5.68 -16.15 13.41
N LEU A 545 -6.68 -16.09 14.30
CA LEU A 545 -7.19 -17.25 15.04
C LEU A 545 -7.60 -18.35 14.07
N ARG A 546 -8.46 -18.03 13.09
CA ARG A 546 -8.98 -19.02 12.14
C ARG A 546 -7.88 -19.59 11.24
N ILE A 547 -6.92 -18.78 10.79
CA ILE A 547 -5.77 -19.26 10.02
C ILE A 547 -4.97 -20.29 10.85
N LEU A 548 -4.64 -19.96 12.10
CA LEU A 548 -3.88 -20.85 12.98
C LEU A 548 -4.66 -22.13 13.33
N GLU A 549 -5.98 -22.06 13.50
CA GLU A 549 -6.82 -23.25 13.67
C GLU A 549 -6.76 -24.18 12.46
N LYS A 550 -6.80 -23.67 11.22
CA LYS A 550 -6.66 -24.51 10.01
C LYS A 550 -5.28 -25.16 9.95
N ILE A 551 -4.21 -24.41 10.25
CA ILE A 551 -2.84 -24.91 10.29
C ILE A 551 -2.71 -26.03 11.32
N LEU A 552 -3.08 -25.77 12.58
CA LEU A 552 -2.91 -26.73 13.68
C LEU A 552 -3.77 -27.99 13.50
N HIS A 553 -4.93 -27.90 12.85
CA HIS A 553 -5.73 -29.08 12.51
C HIS A 553 -5.16 -29.88 11.33
N SER A 554 -4.45 -29.25 10.39
CA SER A 554 -3.81 -29.93 9.26
C SER A 554 -2.62 -30.81 9.67
N GLY A 555 -2.01 -30.54 10.83
CA GLY A 555 -0.91 -31.32 11.39
C GLY A 555 -1.33 -32.70 11.95
N LYS A 556 -2.63 -33.03 11.96
CA LYS A 556 -3.09 -34.37 12.36
C LYS A 556 -2.67 -35.37 11.28
N LYS A 557 -1.71 -36.25 11.60
CA LYS A 557 -1.44 -37.44 10.77
C LYS A 557 -2.74 -38.22 10.61
N GLU A 558 -3.29 -38.27 9.40
CA GLU A 558 -4.32 -39.26 9.08
C GLU A 558 -3.74 -40.64 9.35
N ILE A 559 -4.29 -41.33 10.34
CA ILE A 559 -4.04 -42.76 10.51
C ILE A 559 -4.68 -43.40 9.28
N PRO A 560 -3.92 -44.10 8.41
CA PRO A 560 -4.51 -44.74 7.24
C PRO A 560 -5.63 -45.65 7.73
N ALA A 561 -6.84 -45.46 7.17
CA ALA A 561 -7.95 -46.35 7.44
C ALA A 561 -7.46 -47.78 7.23
N LYS A 562 -7.52 -48.60 8.29
CA LYS A 562 -7.22 -50.03 8.20
C LYS A 562 -8.11 -50.60 7.09
N LYS A 563 -7.49 -50.97 5.98
CA LYS A 563 -8.13 -51.74 4.90
C LYS A 563 -8.61 -53.08 5.43
#